data_AF-A0A2I2KNC1-F1
#
_entry.id   AF-A0A2I2KNC1-F1
#
_cell.length_a   1.000
_cell.length_b   1.000
_cell.length_c   1.000
_cell.angle_alpha   90.00
_cell.angle_beta   90.00
_cell.angle_gamma   90.00
#
_symmetry.space_group_name_H-M   'P 1'
#
loop_
_entity.id
_entity.type
_entity.pdbx_description
1 polymer ?
#
loop_
_entity_poly.entity_id
_entity_poly.type
_entity_poly.pdbx_seq_one_letter_code
_entity_poly.pdbx_strand_id
1 'polypeptide(L)' 'MSAPEMLRDRLPWEDVDVPTLVLTAEDSPLPTPAEAAAVVDRLPRGELLVLPHGGHLLLGNVTRLRDVLREALTDVLTG' A
#
# COMPACT_ATOMS: atom_id res chain seq x y z
N MET A 1 -14.31 10.83 -10.77
CA MET A 1 -13.35 10.90 -9.66
C MET A 1 -13.77 9.93 -8.59
N SER A 2 -12.88 9.01 -8.27
CA SER A 2 -13.00 8.09 -7.15
C SER A 2 -12.52 8.74 -5.84
N ALA A 3 -12.92 8.21 -4.69
CA ALA A 3 -12.50 8.74 -3.38
C ALA A 3 -10.96 8.77 -3.19
N PRO A 4 -10.17 7.77 -3.67
CA PRO A 4 -8.71 7.82 -3.61
C PRO A 4 -8.08 8.94 -4.45
N GLU A 5 -8.63 9.23 -5.65
CA GLU A 5 -8.17 10.36 -6.47
C GLU A 5 -8.38 11.70 -5.76
N MET A 6 -9.49 11.85 -5.02
CA MET A 6 -9.78 13.08 -4.29
C MET A 6 -8.88 13.30 -3.07
N LEU A 7 -8.36 12.22 -2.47
CA LEU A 7 -7.59 12.28 -1.23
C LEU A 7 -6.07 12.29 -1.45
N ARG A 8 -5.58 11.82 -2.61
CA ARG A 8 -4.14 11.76 -2.91
C ARG A 8 -3.44 13.09 -2.66
N ASP A 9 -3.98 14.20 -3.17
CA ASP A 9 -3.34 15.51 -3.05
C ASP A 9 -3.76 16.30 -1.81
N ARG A 10 -4.68 15.75 -1.00
CA ARG A 10 -5.24 16.42 0.18
C ARG A 10 -4.77 15.84 1.51
N LEU A 11 -4.24 14.63 1.48
CA LEU A 11 -3.63 14.01 2.66
C LEU A 11 -2.15 14.43 2.75
N PRO A 12 -1.69 14.83 3.95
CA PRO A 12 -0.28 15.14 4.18
C PRO A 12 0.49 13.83 4.36
N TRP A 13 0.74 13.10 3.27
CA TRP A 13 1.44 11.82 3.32
C TRP A 13 2.85 11.97 3.89
N GLU A 14 3.48 13.11 3.64
CA GLU A 14 4.76 13.52 4.21
C GLU A 14 4.77 13.60 5.74
N ASP A 15 3.61 13.78 6.39
CA ASP A 15 3.48 13.80 7.86
C ASP A 15 3.25 12.40 8.46
N VAL A 16 3.09 11.36 7.63
CA VAL A 16 2.95 9.97 8.09
C VAL A 16 4.34 9.44 8.43
N ASP A 17 4.82 9.81 9.60
CA ASP A 17 6.18 9.52 10.02
C ASP A 17 6.40 8.05 10.38
N VAL A 18 5.38 7.21 10.54
CA VAL A 18 5.53 5.79 10.92
C VAL A 18 5.82 4.88 9.70
N PRO A 19 6.54 3.76 9.87
CA PRO A 19 6.69 2.76 8.81
C PRO A 19 5.34 2.34 8.24
N THR A 20 5.18 2.40 6.93
CA THR A 20 3.89 2.21 6.26
C THR A 20 4.04 1.31 5.05
N LEU A 21 3.34 0.18 5.06
CA LEU A 21 3.24 -0.73 3.91
C LEU A 21 1.96 -0.45 3.13
N VAL A 22 2.10 -0.12 1.84
CA VAL A 22 1.00 0.05 0.90
C VAL A 22 0.86 -1.21 0.04
N LEU A 23 -0.37 -1.66 -0.14
CA LEU A 23 -0.70 -2.90 -0.85
C LEU A 23 -1.63 -2.60 -2.02
N THR A 24 -1.36 -3.20 -3.18
CA THR A 24 -2.26 -3.19 -4.34
C THR A 24 -2.11 -4.47 -5.16
N ALA A 25 -2.84 -4.60 -6.25
CA ALA A 25 -2.72 -5.68 -7.22
C ALA A 25 -2.58 -5.13 -8.65
N GLU A 26 -1.92 -5.88 -9.54
CA GLU A 26 -1.75 -5.52 -10.96
C GLU A 26 -3.09 -5.29 -11.68
N ASP A 27 -4.10 -6.09 -11.33
CA ASP A 27 -5.46 -6.03 -11.88
C ASP A 27 -6.40 -5.13 -11.06
N SER A 28 -5.87 -4.36 -10.10
CA SER A 28 -6.66 -3.41 -9.32
C SER A 28 -7.16 -2.26 -10.21
N PRO A 29 -8.48 -2.05 -10.34
CA PRO A 29 -9.00 -0.92 -11.11
C PRO A 29 -8.79 0.42 -10.38
N LEU A 30 -8.50 0.37 -9.07
CA LEU A 30 -8.29 1.53 -8.20
C LEU A 30 -7.86 1.05 -6.82
N PRO A 31 -6.87 1.64 -6.15
CA PRO A 31 -5.79 2.38 -6.81
C PRO A 31 -5.04 1.42 -7.75
N THR A 32 -4.70 1.91 -8.94
CA THR A 32 -3.78 1.19 -9.83
C THR A 32 -2.38 1.14 -9.21
N PRO A 33 -1.47 0.26 -9.65
CA PRO A 33 -0.10 0.20 -9.15
C PRO A 33 0.65 1.54 -9.23
N ALA A 34 0.48 2.29 -10.33
CA ALA A 34 1.10 3.60 -10.52
C ALA A 34 0.57 4.63 -9.50
N GLU A 35 -0.71 4.57 -9.17
CA GLU A 35 -1.31 5.47 -8.19
C GLU A 35 -0.89 5.15 -6.76
N ALA A 36 -0.74 3.85 -6.44
CA ALA A 36 -0.19 3.41 -5.17
C ALA A 36 1.27 3.84 -5.01
N ALA A 37 2.08 3.68 -6.06
CA ALA A 37 3.47 4.15 -6.09
C ALA A 37 3.57 5.66 -5.86
N ALA A 38 2.71 6.46 -6.50
CA ALA A 38 2.69 7.91 -6.32
C ALA A 38 2.36 8.35 -4.87
N VAL A 39 1.63 7.52 -4.10
CA VAL A 39 1.43 7.75 -2.66
C VAL A 39 2.67 7.36 -1.88
N VAL A 40 3.27 6.20 -2.19
CA VAL A 40 4.47 5.69 -1.51
C VAL A 40 5.66 6.63 -1.69
N ASP A 41 5.83 7.24 -2.87
CA ASP A 41 6.89 8.24 -3.14
C ASP A 41 6.80 9.47 -2.20
N ARG A 42 5.63 9.72 -1.59
CA ARG A 42 5.43 10.82 -0.63
C ARG A 42 5.56 10.40 0.83
N LEU A 43 5.54 9.11 1.13
CA LEU A 43 5.67 8.58 2.49
C LEU A 43 7.16 8.56 2.88
N PRO A 44 7.57 9.18 4.01
CA PRO A 44 8.97 9.18 4.44
C PRO A 44 9.55 7.78 4.67
N ARG A 45 8.69 6.84 5.08
CA ARG A 45 9.02 5.42 5.36
C ARG A 45 8.00 4.49 4.72
N GLY A 46 7.72 4.72 3.44
CA GLY A 46 6.76 3.97 2.65
C GLY A 46 7.38 2.78 1.91
N GLU A 47 6.67 1.66 1.92
CA GLU A 47 6.97 0.52 1.06
C GLU A 47 5.74 0.16 0.22
N LEU A 48 5.95 -0.38 -0.98
CA LEU A 48 4.91 -0.85 -1.88
C LEU A 48 5.04 -2.34 -2.14
N LEU A 49 3.97 -3.09 -1.92
CA LEU A 49 3.81 -4.44 -2.45
C LEU A 49 2.70 -4.47 -3.50
N VAL A 50 3.05 -4.90 -4.71
CA VAL A 50 2.10 -5.17 -5.80
C VAL A 50 1.91 -6.68 -5.92
N LEU A 51 0.67 -7.13 -5.74
CA LEU A 51 0.28 -8.53 -5.92
C LEU A 51 -0.02 -8.82 -7.39
N PRO A 52 0.27 -10.03 -7.92
CA PRO A 52 0.01 -10.36 -9.32
C PRO A 52 -1.47 -10.29 -9.73
N HIS A 53 -2.39 -10.48 -8.78
CA HIS A 53 -3.84 -10.46 -9.00
C HIS A 53 -4.59 -10.24 -7.67
N GLY A 54 -5.88 -9.93 -7.74
CA GLY A 54 -6.78 -9.84 -6.58
C GLY A 54 -7.73 -8.64 -6.61
N GLY A 55 -7.57 -7.77 -7.60
CA GLY A 55 -8.33 -6.54 -7.77
C GLY A 55 -8.17 -5.59 -6.57
N HIS A 56 -9.11 -4.65 -6.45
CA HIS A 56 -9.13 -3.68 -5.35
C HIS A 56 -9.15 -4.33 -3.95
N LEU A 57 -9.76 -5.52 -3.84
CA LEU A 57 -9.96 -6.22 -2.56
C LEU A 57 -8.88 -7.25 -2.26
N LEU A 58 -7.85 -7.37 -3.11
CA LEU A 58 -6.72 -8.30 -2.96
C LEU A 58 -7.15 -9.78 -2.78
N LEU A 59 -8.26 -10.18 -3.41
CA LEU A 59 -8.86 -11.50 -3.25
C LEU A 59 -7.90 -12.62 -3.65
N GLY A 60 -7.98 -13.74 -2.93
CA GLY A 60 -7.12 -14.92 -3.16
C GLY A 60 -5.74 -14.86 -2.52
N ASN A 61 -5.36 -13.75 -1.87
CA ASN A 61 -4.01 -13.56 -1.32
C ASN A 61 -3.92 -13.67 0.21
N VAL A 62 -4.93 -14.19 0.91
CA VAL A 62 -4.99 -14.16 2.39
C VAL A 62 -3.74 -14.73 3.05
N THR A 63 -3.26 -15.89 2.62
CA THR A 63 -2.05 -16.51 3.19
C THR A 63 -0.81 -15.64 2.94
N ARG A 64 -0.60 -15.21 1.69
CA ARG A 64 0.51 -14.34 1.31
C ARG A 64 0.50 -13.02 2.09
N LEU A 65 -0.67 -12.42 2.24
CA LEU A 65 -0.86 -11.18 2.99
C LEU A 65 -0.56 -11.36 4.48
N ARG A 66 -0.93 -12.49 5.08
CA ARG A 66 -0.59 -12.77 6.49
C ARG A 66 0.91 -12.87 6.70
N ASP A 67 1.63 -13.51 5.77
CA ASP A 67 3.08 -13.66 5.88
C ASP A 67 3.78 -12.31 5.74
N VAL A 68 3.40 -11.52 4.73
CA VAL A 68 3.92 -10.16 4.50
C VAL A 68 3.63 -9.24 5.69
N LEU A 69 2.40 -9.25 6.22
CA LEU A 69 2.06 -8.41 7.37
C LEU A 69 2.83 -8.84 8.61
N ARG A 70 3.10 -10.14 8.80
CA ARG A 70 3.93 -10.62 9.90
C ARG A 70 5.37 -10.11 9.78
N GLU A 71 5.95 -10.20 8.58
CA GLU A 71 7.30 -9.70 8.29
C GLU A 71 7.39 -8.20 8.57
N ALA A 72 6.50 -7.40 7.97
CA ALA A 72 6.47 -5.96 8.18
C ALA A 72 6.31 -5.57 9.66
N LEU A 73 5.44 -6.26 10.41
CA LEU A 73 5.28 -6.02 11.84
C LEU A 73 6.50 -6.45 12.67
N THR A 74 7.21 -7.50 12.25
CA THR A 74 8.43 -7.95 12.94
C THR A 74 9.57 -6.97 12.72
N ASP A 75 9.74 -6.48 11.50
CA ASP A 75 10.76 -5.47 11.17
C ASP A 75 10.56 -4.20 12.01
N VAL A 76 9.31 -3.73 12.13
CA VAL A 76 8.96 -2.57 12.98
C VAL A 76 9.28 -2.78 14.46
N LEU A 77 9.21 -4.02 14.96
CA LEU A 77 9.49 -4.32 16.38
C LEU A 77 10.97 -4.56 16.67
N THR A 78 11.79 -4.75 15.64
CA THR A 78 13.21 -5.12 15.79
C THR A 78 14.19 -4.08 15.28
N GLY A 79 13.72 -3.09 14.51
CA GLY A 79 14.48 -1.92 14.06
C GLY A 79 14.28 -0.70 14.95
#